data_AF-A0A495W9J5-F1
#
_entry.id   AF-A0A495W9J5-F1
#
_cell.length_a   1.000
_cell.length_b   1.000
_cell.length_c   1.000
_cell.angle_alpha   90.00
_cell.angle_beta   90.00
_cell.angle_gamma   90.00
#
_symmetry.space_group_name_H-M   'P 1'
#
loop_
_entity.id
_entity.type
_entity.pdbx_description
1 polymer ?
#
loop_
_entity_poly.entity_id
_entity_poly.type
_entity_poly.pdbx_seq_one_letter_code
_entity_poly.pdbx_strand_id
1 'polypeptide(L)'
;MFKYPFILYLFLIILFSGCDKNDEYRIPVTTVRIEFRSSALWSQYGVHAFPDYQKFILNKIPNKEFYNVSSATGYGGVLLVCGYSNQLYAYDLTCPVERDPSVRIDIDEETYHAYCPQCKSTFDVFEGTGSPLSGTAREHKYMLRSYQVGIANGLYYITN
;
A
#
# COMPACT_ATOMS: atom_id res chain seq x y z
N MET A 1 -45.94 48.31 7.74
CA MET A 1 -45.82 47.28 8.78
C MET A 1 -45.83 45.90 8.13
N PHE A 2 -44.69 45.22 8.20
CA PHE A 2 -44.42 43.78 8.03
C PHE A 2 -45.06 43.02 6.85
N LYS A 3 -44.48 43.19 5.66
CA LYS A 3 -44.41 42.14 4.64
C LYS A 3 -43.22 41.23 5.00
N TYR A 4 -43.31 39.93 4.71
CA TYR A 4 -42.27 38.88 4.93
C TYR A 4 -42.25 38.14 6.29
N PRO A 5 -43.25 37.29 6.61
CA PRO A 5 -43.10 36.25 7.63
C PRO A 5 -42.85 34.85 7.04
N PHE A 6 -42.50 34.72 5.75
CA PHE A 6 -42.36 33.40 5.10
C PHE A 6 -40.98 33.11 4.48
N ILE A 7 -40.12 34.12 4.34
CA ILE A 7 -38.80 33.96 3.68
C ILE A 7 -37.71 33.52 4.68
N LEU A 8 -38.01 33.48 5.98
CA LEU A 8 -37.03 33.19 7.03
C LEU A 8 -36.95 31.71 7.45
N TYR A 9 -37.51 30.78 6.68
CA TYR A 9 -37.47 29.35 7.00
C TYR A 9 -36.72 28.48 5.97
N LEU A 10 -36.20 29.07 4.88
CA LEU A 10 -35.49 28.34 3.83
C LEU A 10 -33.96 28.31 4.03
N PHE A 11 -33.45 28.76 5.17
CA PHE A 11 -32.00 28.92 5.42
C PHE A 11 -31.42 27.95 6.47
N LEU A 12 -32.16 26.91 6.88
CA LEU A 12 -31.76 26.00 7.95
C LEU A 12 -31.72 24.52 7.54
N ILE A 13 -31.33 24.22 6.31
CA ILE A 13 -30.93 22.87 5.90
C ILE A 13 -29.68 22.98 5.02
N ILE A 14 -28.59 23.47 5.60
CA ILE A 14 -27.24 23.14 5.13
C ILE A 14 -26.72 22.13 6.14
N LEU A 15 -27.25 20.90 6.07
CA LEU A 15 -26.70 19.77 6.79
C LEU A 15 -25.34 19.48 6.17
N PHE A 16 -24.30 19.82 6.94
CA PHE A 16 -22.92 19.36 6.85
C PHE A 16 -22.72 18.19 5.88
N SER A 17 -22.42 18.51 4.61
CA SER A 17 -21.57 17.64 3.80
C SER A 17 -20.16 17.81 4.36
N GLY A 18 -19.91 17.19 5.52
CA GLY A 18 -18.56 16.95 5.98
C GLY A 18 -17.89 16.13 4.89
N CYS A 19 -17.05 16.78 4.10
CA CYS A 19 -16.11 16.08 3.23
C CYS A 19 -15.11 15.42 4.18
N ASP A 20 -15.50 14.28 4.75
CA ASP A 20 -14.55 13.35 5.35
C ASP A 20 -13.61 13.00 4.19
N LYS A 21 -12.45 13.66 4.18
CA LYS A 21 -11.32 13.19 3.39
C LYS A 21 -11.01 11.85 4.00
N ASN A 22 -11.60 10.81 3.42
CA ASN A 22 -11.42 9.44 3.84
C ASN A 22 -9.93 9.23 4.10
N ASP A 23 -9.58 9.03 5.37
CA ASP A 23 -8.23 8.67 5.82
C ASP A 23 -7.99 7.21 5.43
N GLU A 24 -8.25 6.87 4.17
CA GLU A 24 -8.10 5.53 3.60
C GLU A 24 -6.62 5.11 3.65
N TYR A 25 -5.72 6.07 3.41
CA TYR A 25 -4.27 5.87 3.40
C TYR A 25 -3.61 6.40 4.67
N ARG A 26 -3.59 5.56 5.70
CA ARG A 26 -3.08 5.92 7.04
C ARG A 26 -1.56 5.95 7.17
N ILE A 27 -0.87 5.19 6.35
CA ILE A 27 0.59 5.05 6.44
C ILE A 27 1.24 6.36 5.98
N PRO A 28 2.21 6.93 6.71
CA PRO A 28 2.90 8.15 6.29
C PRO A 28 3.58 7.99 4.93
N VAL A 29 3.63 9.07 4.15
CA VAL A 29 4.47 9.10 2.94
C VAL A 29 5.92 9.13 3.37
N THR A 30 6.68 8.12 2.98
CA THR A 30 8.09 7.94 3.29
C THR A 30 8.84 7.59 2.01
N THR A 31 10.14 7.89 1.96
CA THR A 31 10.94 7.62 0.77
C THR A 31 11.01 6.12 0.51
N VAL A 32 10.67 5.74 -0.72
CA VAL A 32 10.95 4.41 -1.27
C VAL A 32 11.88 4.59 -2.44
N ARG A 33 12.98 3.85 -2.43
CA ARG A 33 13.95 3.80 -3.51
C ARG A 33 14.60 2.43 -3.51
N ILE A 34 14.06 1.53 -4.33
CA ILE A 34 14.60 0.19 -4.55
C ILE A 34 14.94 0.10 -6.03
N GLU A 35 16.21 -0.12 -6.36
CA GLU A 35 16.68 -0.18 -7.74
C GLU A 35 17.32 -1.54 -8.01
N PHE A 36 16.81 -2.24 -9.01
CA PHE A 36 17.43 -3.45 -9.53
C PHE A 36 18.51 -3.05 -10.53
N ARG A 37 19.70 -2.74 -10.01
CA ARG A 37 20.82 -2.13 -10.76
C ARG A 37 21.44 -3.01 -11.85
N SER A 38 20.95 -4.24 -12.00
CA SER A 38 21.32 -5.16 -13.08
C SER A 38 20.21 -6.18 -13.29
N SER A 39 20.19 -6.80 -14.48
CA SER A 39 19.31 -7.94 -14.77
C SER A 39 19.56 -9.13 -13.83
N ALA A 40 20.80 -9.31 -13.35
CA ALA A 40 21.11 -10.33 -12.35
C ALA A 40 20.41 -10.07 -11.01
N LEU A 41 20.37 -8.80 -10.55
CA LEU A 41 19.63 -8.45 -9.34
C LEU A 41 18.13 -8.65 -9.51
N TRP A 42 17.56 -8.34 -10.68
CA TRP A 42 16.16 -8.65 -10.98
C TRP A 42 15.91 -10.16 -11.01
N SER A 43 16.80 -10.93 -11.65
CA SER A 43 16.69 -12.40 -11.67
C SER A 43 16.71 -13.01 -10.27
N GLN A 44 17.50 -12.44 -9.36
CA GLN A 44 17.71 -13.00 -8.02
C GLN A 44 16.66 -12.54 -6.99
N TYR A 45 16.24 -11.27 -7.05
CA TYR A 45 15.39 -10.65 -6.03
C TYR A 45 14.08 -10.08 -6.58
N GLY A 46 13.88 -10.12 -7.89
CA GLY A 46 12.61 -9.74 -8.52
C GLY A 46 11.55 -10.82 -8.41
N VAL A 47 10.41 -10.55 -9.02
CA VAL A 47 9.26 -11.47 -9.13
C VAL A 47 9.00 -11.73 -10.61
N HIS A 48 8.68 -12.96 -11.00
CA HIS A 48 8.74 -13.37 -12.42
C HIS A 48 7.38 -13.77 -13.00
N ALA A 49 6.53 -14.39 -12.19
CA ALA A 49 5.19 -14.78 -12.59
C ALA A 49 4.24 -14.76 -11.40
N PHE A 50 2.93 -14.64 -11.63
CA PHE A 50 1.96 -14.86 -10.57
C PHE A 50 2.12 -16.28 -9.98
N PRO A 51 2.10 -16.48 -8.65
CA PRO A 51 1.86 -15.51 -7.57
C PRO A 51 3.14 -15.09 -6.82
N ASP A 52 4.26 -14.89 -7.52
CA ASP A 52 5.54 -14.50 -6.92
C ASP A 52 5.42 -13.19 -6.13
N TYR A 53 6.07 -13.17 -4.97
CA TYR A 53 6.18 -11.98 -4.13
C TYR A 53 7.58 -11.89 -3.54
N GLN A 54 8.00 -10.66 -3.20
CA GLN A 54 9.25 -10.39 -2.52
C GLN A 54 9.10 -9.25 -1.52
N LYS A 55 9.75 -9.39 -0.36
CA LYS A 55 9.79 -8.35 0.67
C LYS A 55 11.14 -7.64 0.66
N PHE A 56 11.10 -6.32 0.84
CA PHE A 56 12.25 -5.46 0.98
C PHE A 56 12.15 -4.69 2.29
N ILE A 57 13.05 -4.99 3.22
CA ILE A 57 13.18 -4.31 4.51
C ILE A 57 14.65 -3.96 4.66
N LEU A 58 14.95 -2.65 4.63
CA LEU A 58 16.31 -2.15 4.65
C LEU A 58 17.12 -2.78 5.80
N ASN A 59 18.33 -3.24 5.49
CA ASN A 59 19.24 -3.94 6.41
C ASN A 59 18.73 -5.27 6.99
N LYS A 60 17.64 -5.84 6.46
CA LYS A 60 17.14 -7.17 6.88
C LYS A 60 17.01 -8.13 5.70
N ILE A 61 16.13 -7.85 4.76
CA ILE A 61 15.82 -8.74 3.63
C ILE A 61 15.54 -7.91 2.36
N PRO A 62 16.11 -8.25 1.19
CA PRO A 62 17.29 -9.11 1.04
C PRO A 62 18.50 -8.60 1.84
N ASN A 63 19.62 -9.30 1.76
CA ASN A 63 20.80 -8.97 2.56
C ASN A 63 21.30 -7.52 2.30
N LYS A 64 22.19 -7.04 3.17
CA LYS A 64 22.78 -5.70 3.06
C LYS A 64 23.53 -5.42 1.74
N GLU A 65 23.93 -6.44 1.00
CA GLU A 65 24.69 -6.30 -0.26
C GLU A 65 23.78 -5.90 -1.42
N PHE A 66 22.48 -6.24 -1.34
CA PHE A 66 21.48 -5.74 -2.27
C PHE A 66 21.30 -4.22 -2.16
N TYR A 67 21.38 -3.69 -0.94
CA TYR A 67 21.15 -2.28 -0.66
C TYR A 67 22.39 -1.42 -0.86
N ASN A 68 22.19 -0.17 -1.25
CA ASN A 68 23.22 0.86 -1.32
C ASN A 68 22.85 2.07 -0.44
N VAL A 69 23.74 3.06 -0.37
CA VAL A 69 23.56 4.26 0.48
C VAL A 69 22.31 5.08 0.15
N SER A 70 21.78 4.96 -1.07
CA SER A 70 20.55 5.65 -1.50
C SER A 70 19.28 4.81 -1.34
N SER A 71 19.40 3.56 -0.91
CA SER A 71 18.26 2.66 -0.79
C SER A 71 17.34 3.07 0.36
N ALA A 72 16.03 3.02 0.11
CA ALA A 72 15.01 3.29 1.12
C ALA A 72 13.82 2.35 0.91
N THR A 73 13.25 1.81 2.00
CA THR A 73 12.16 0.83 1.93
C THR A 73 10.87 1.32 2.57
N GLY A 74 10.62 2.64 2.55
CA GLY A 74 9.36 3.18 3.09
C GLY A 74 9.26 3.07 4.61
N TYR A 75 8.03 2.95 5.13
CA TYR A 75 7.74 3.01 6.57
C TYR A 75 8.01 1.65 7.24
N GLY A 76 7.34 0.59 6.78
CA GLY A 76 7.52 -0.77 7.31
C GLY A 76 8.46 -1.64 6.48
N GLY A 77 8.76 -1.24 5.25
CA GLY A 77 9.28 -2.10 4.20
C GLY A 77 8.36 -2.11 2.99
N VAL A 78 8.78 -2.75 1.89
CA VAL A 78 8.02 -2.87 0.65
C VAL A 78 7.70 -4.33 0.37
N LEU A 79 6.45 -4.61 0.01
CA LEU A 79 5.99 -5.85 -0.60
C LEU A 79 5.91 -5.61 -2.11
N LEU A 80 6.70 -6.34 -2.90
CA LEU A 80 6.59 -6.42 -4.36
C LEU A 80 5.84 -7.71 -4.71
N VAL A 81 4.87 -7.64 -5.62
CA VAL A 81 4.12 -8.80 -6.09
C VAL A 81 4.03 -8.81 -7.62
N CYS A 82 4.00 -10.02 -8.19
CA CYS A 82 3.62 -10.26 -9.57
C CYS A 82 2.15 -10.66 -9.61
N GLY A 83 1.29 -9.71 -9.94
CA GLY A 83 -0.15 -9.88 -10.08
C GLY A 83 -0.57 -10.65 -11.32
N TYR A 84 -1.89 -10.71 -11.51
CA TYR A 84 -2.46 -11.32 -12.71
C TYR A 84 -1.92 -10.65 -13.98
N SER A 85 -1.81 -11.44 -15.06
CA SER A 85 -1.19 -11.00 -16.33
C SER A 85 0.27 -10.51 -16.20
N ASN A 86 0.97 -10.93 -15.14
CA ASN A 86 2.34 -10.53 -14.81
C ASN A 86 2.52 -9.01 -14.58
N GLN A 87 1.45 -8.32 -14.17
CA GLN A 87 1.53 -6.92 -13.79
C GLN A 87 2.23 -6.80 -12.42
N LEU A 88 3.14 -5.84 -12.28
CA LEU A 88 3.86 -5.64 -11.02
C LEU A 88 3.16 -4.62 -10.14
N TYR A 89 3.01 -4.94 -8.85
CA TYR A 89 2.48 -4.04 -7.84
C TYR A 89 3.39 -3.98 -6.62
N ALA A 90 3.41 -2.84 -5.94
CA ALA A 90 4.18 -2.68 -4.72
C ALA A 90 3.38 -1.95 -3.65
N TYR A 91 3.55 -2.36 -2.39
CA TYR A 91 2.83 -1.82 -1.23
C TYR A 91 3.74 -1.67 -0.01
N ASP A 92 3.39 -0.79 0.92
CA ASP A 92 4.01 -0.76 2.26
C ASP A 92 3.64 -2.04 3.01
N LEU A 93 4.62 -2.66 3.66
CA LEU A 93 4.41 -3.85 4.48
C LEU A 93 3.61 -3.55 5.76
N THR A 94 3.51 -2.29 6.18
CA THR A 94 2.85 -1.90 7.43
C THR A 94 1.35 -2.12 7.35
N CYS A 95 0.78 -2.81 8.33
CA CYS A 95 -0.68 -2.89 8.45
C CYS A 95 -1.29 -1.50 8.67
N PRO A 96 -2.27 -1.06 7.87
CA PRO A 96 -2.86 0.28 7.99
C PRO A 96 -3.80 0.43 9.20
N VAL A 97 -4.21 -0.67 9.83
CA VAL A 97 -4.95 -0.67 11.12
C VAL A 97 -3.99 -0.35 12.26
N GLU A 98 -2.89 -1.08 12.36
CA GLU A 98 -1.95 -1.00 13.48
C GLU A 98 -1.03 0.22 13.38
N ARG A 99 -0.64 0.60 12.14
CA ARG A 99 0.24 1.74 11.85
C ARG A 99 1.56 1.68 12.60
N ASP A 100 2.03 0.47 12.89
CA ASP A 100 3.32 0.19 13.50
C ASP A 100 4.24 -0.47 12.45
N PRO A 101 5.39 0.12 12.09
CA PRO A 101 6.27 -0.40 11.05
C PRO A 101 6.92 -1.74 11.42
N SER A 102 6.78 -2.20 12.67
CA SER A 102 7.16 -3.54 13.10
C SER A 102 6.09 -4.59 12.75
N VAL A 103 4.83 -4.19 12.61
CA VAL A 103 3.68 -5.05 12.31
C VAL A 103 3.44 -5.10 10.82
N ARG A 104 3.98 -6.17 10.22
CA ARG A 104 3.98 -6.33 8.77
C ARG A 104 2.93 -7.33 8.32
N ILE A 105 2.26 -7.02 7.21
CA ILE A 105 1.43 -7.98 6.50
C ILE A 105 2.30 -9.11 5.91
N ASP A 106 1.70 -10.28 5.76
CA ASP A 106 2.29 -11.42 5.08
C ASP A 106 1.33 -11.96 4.02
N ILE A 107 1.81 -12.79 3.09
CA ILE A 107 0.99 -13.46 2.09
C ILE A 107 0.51 -14.78 2.68
N ASP A 108 -0.79 -15.02 2.58
CA ASP A 108 -1.37 -16.35 2.73
C ASP A 108 -1.22 -17.09 1.39
N GLU A 109 -0.40 -18.14 1.39
CA GLU A 109 -0.06 -18.91 0.18
C GLU A 109 -1.20 -19.84 -0.28
N GLU A 110 -2.25 -20.02 0.52
CA GLU A 110 -3.44 -20.78 0.11
C GLU A 110 -4.47 -19.88 -0.57
N THR A 111 -4.68 -18.67 -0.04
CA THR A 111 -5.70 -17.75 -0.54
C THR A 111 -5.16 -16.67 -1.49
N TYR A 112 -3.84 -16.50 -1.55
CA TYR A 112 -3.15 -15.41 -2.25
C TYR A 112 -3.64 -14.02 -1.85
N HIS A 113 -4.06 -13.86 -0.59
CA HIS A 113 -4.34 -12.56 0.01
C HIS A 113 -3.21 -12.18 0.95
N ALA A 114 -2.95 -10.89 1.09
CA ALA A 114 -2.15 -10.44 2.21
C ALA A 114 -2.98 -10.44 3.50
N TYR A 115 -2.37 -10.70 4.65
CA TYR A 115 -3.03 -10.66 5.95
C TYR A 115 -2.15 -10.00 7.00
N CYS A 116 -2.77 -9.33 7.98
CA CYS A 116 -2.07 -8.83 9.15
C CYS A 116 -2.05 -9.90 10.27
N PRO A 117 -0.89 -10.25 10.84
CA PRO A 117 -0.81 -11.22 11.93
C PRO A 117 -1.44 -10.72 13.24
N GLN A 118 -1.67 -9.41 13.41
CA GLN A 118 -2.28 -8.81 14.60
C GLN A 118 -3.79 -8.63 14.46
N CYS A 119 -4.27 -7.62 13.72
CA CYS A 119 -5.71 -7.37 13.55
C CYS A 119 -6.45 -8.37 12.65
N LYS A 120 -5.76 -9.33 12.01
CA LYS A 120 -6.34 -10.35 11.12
C LYS A 120 -7.06 -9.81 9.87
N SER A 121 -6.95 -8.52 9.58
CA SER A 121 -7.47 -7.96 8.33
C SER A 121 -6.71 -8.52 7.14
N THR A 122 -7.42 -8.79 6.05
CA THR A 122 -6.85 -9.29 4.79
C THR A 122 -6.98 -8.26 3.66
N PHE A 123 -6.13 -8.38 2.64
CA PHE A 123 -6.01 -7.42 1.55
C PHE A 123 -5.77 -8.12 0.22
N ASP A 124 -6.34 -7.57 -0.85
CA ASP A 124 -6.02 -7.94 -2.22
C ASP A 124 -4.79 -7.16 -2.68
N VAL A 125 -3.73 -7.91 -3.02
CA VAL A 125 -2.46 -7.35 -3.49
C VAL A 125 -2.16 -7.73 -4.95
N PHE A 126 -2.76 -8.80 -5.48
CA PHE A 126 -2.45 -9.35 -6.80
C PHE A 126 -3.38 -8.84 -7.93
N GLU A 127 -4.54 -8.22 -7.62
CA GLU A 127 -5.33 -7.47 -8.62
C GLU A 127 -4.91 -6.00 -8.73
N GLY A 128 -3.96 -5.55 -7.90
CA GLY A 128 -3.39 -4.20 -7.98
C GLY A 128 -4.13 -3.14 -7.18
N THR A 129 -5.15 -3.51 -6.41
CA THR A 129 -5.99 -2.55 -5.70
C THR A 129 -5.43 -2.16 -4.33
N GLY A 130 -4.73 -3.07 -3.64
CA GLY A 130 -4.34 -2.88 -2.24
C GLY A 130 -5.55 -2.84 -1.29
N SER A 131 -6.71 -3.33 -1.73
CA SER A 131 -7.98 -3.16 -1.02
C SER A 131 -8.15 -4.12 0.15
N PRO A 132 -8.72 -3.68 1.29
CA PRO A 132 -9.03 -4.58 2.38
C PRO A 132 -10.22 -5.48 2.02
N LEU A 133 -10.03 -6.78 2.18
CA LEU A 133 -11.02 -7.82 1.89
C LEU A 133 -11.80 -8.25 3.13
N SER A 134 -11.23 -8.08 4.32
CA SER A 134 -11.87 -8.46 5.59
C SER A 134 -11.31 -7.71 6.81
N GLY A 135 -11.94 -7.91 7.97
CA GLY A 135 -11.52 -7.37 9.25
C GLY A 135 -11.72 -5.86 9.40
N THR A 136 -11.10 -5.30 10.44
CA THR A 136 -11.15 -3.87 10.78
C THR A 136 -10.72 -2.98 9.62
N ALA A 137 -9.75 -3.41 8.80
CA ALA A 137 -9.34 -2.64 7.62
C ALA A 137 -10.50 -2.47 6.63
N ARG A 138 -11.33 -3.50 6.41
CA ARG A 138 -12.49 -3.39 5.51
C ARG A 138 -13.59 -2.51 6.08
N GLU A 139 -13.89 -2.67 7.37
CA GLU A 139 -14.92 -1.87 8.07
C GLU A 139 -14.66 -0.38 7.96
N HIS A 140 -13.39 0.02 8.08
CA HIS A 140 -12.96 1.40 7.99
C HIS A 140 -12.40 1.81 6.62
N LYS A 141 -12.40 0.91 5.64
CA LYS A 141 -11.82 1.11 4.30
C LYS A 141 -10.34 1.53 4.32
N TYR A 142 -9.57 1.03 5.27
CA TYR A 142 -8.12 1.31 5.31
C TYR A 142 -7.39 0.54 4.21
N MET A 143 -6.89 1.28 3.23
CA MET A 143 -6.14 0.77 2.08
C MET A 143 -4.68 0.49 2.45
N LEU A 144 -4.05 -0.46 1.75
CA LEU A 144 -2.59 -0.52 1.73
C LEU A 144 -2.03 0.70 0.99
N ARG A 145 -0.91 1.22 1.46
CA ARG A 145 -0.19 2.28 0.73
C ARG A 145 0.54 1.67 -0.44
N SER A 146 0.15 2.02 -1.66
CA SER A 146 0.80 1.56 -2.89
C SER A 146 2.03 2.41 -3.25
N TYR A 147 2.97 1.78 -3.95
CA TYR A 147 4.16 2.38 -4.53
C TYR A 147 4.20 2.13 -6.04
N GLN A 148 4.93 2.97 -6.76
CA GLN A 148 5.11 2.84 -8.21
C GLN A 148 6.19 1.80 -8.51
N VAL A 149 5.89 0.86 -9.39
CA VAL A 149 6.88 -0.03 -10.01
C VAL A 149 7.09 0.42 -11.44
N GLY A 150 8.33 0.73 -11.80
CA GLY A 150 8.68 1.24 -13.11
C GLY A 150 9.87 0.52 -13.73
N ILE A 151 10.06 0.77 -15.03
CA ILE A 151 11.21 0.30 -15.79
C ILE A 151 11.88 1.52 -16.41
N ALA A 152 13.19 1.65 -16.21
CA ALA A 152 14.02 2.68 -16.83
C ALA A 152 15.31 2.04 -17.33
N ASN A 153 15.66 2.28 -18.60
CA ASN A 153 16.85 1.70 -19.24
C ASN A 153 16.91 0.16 -19.12
N GLY A 154 15.77 -0.52 -19.16
CA GLY A 154 15.67 -1.98 -19.01
C GLY A 154 15.86 -2.50 -17.59
N LEU A 155 15.93 -1.62 -16.58
CA LEU A 155 16.07 -1.96 -15.18
C LEU A 155 14.80 -1.59 -14.40
N TYR A 156 14.41 -2.48 -13.49
CA TYR A 156 13.26 -2.28 -12.61
C TYR A 156 13.59 -1.38 -11.43
N TYR A 157 12.61 -0.62 -10.98
CA TYR A 157 12.71 0.16 -9.74
C TYR A 157 11.35 0.29 -9.04
N ILE A 158 11.39 0.56 -7.74
CA ILE A 158 10.22 0.90 -6.92
C ILE A 158 10.46 2.27 -6.28
N THR A 159 9.47 3.15 -6.39
CA THR A 159 9.48 4.51 -5.82
C THR A 159 8.11 4.86 -5.22
N ASN A 160 8.09 5.81 -4.28
CA ASN A 160 6.86 6.44 -3.82
C ASN A 160 6.37 7.52 -4.79
#